data_AF-A0AAW1U290-F1
#
_entry.id   AF-A0AAW1U290-F1
#
_cell.length_a   1.000
_cell.length_b   1.000
_cell.length_c   1.000
_cell.angle_alpha   90.00
_cell.angle_beta   90.00
_cell.angle_gamma   90.00
#
_symmetry.space_group_name_H-M   'P 1'
#
loop_
_entity.id
_entity.type
_entity.pdbx_description
1 polymer ?
#
loop_
_entity_poly.entity_id
_entity_poly.type
_entity_poly.pdbx_seq_one_letter_code
_entity_poly.pdbx_strand_id
1 'polypeptide(L)'
;MDICGATFVILLFNFDRMVSSTTENTMATSSKFEGYPDKLKMTGKQLQEIPEGHISVRILDLAYNHLSYLPMNGFKNKSFKNITSLDLHQNRINNVSSSAFFGLKILTEVDISSNQITALDSYTFEYNRKLKKLDLSNNRIQFTKSEVFLVSTSINTLILSNNNIDQLYELTFVGLKYLTNLVLDDNCLNTIHSNSLKPLIGIEFLSLAQTNVVSLKTTMFTRIPRILNIESTPLAKKFDPPLTRIKKSQVATLLEAESN
;
A
#
# COMPACT_ATOMS: atom_id res chain seq x y z
N MET A 1 -10.48 -23.31 28.51
CA MET A 1 -9.96 -24.10 27.37
C MET A 1 -10.77 -23.69 26.18
N ASP A 2 -10.15 -22.80 25.40
CA ASP A 2 -10.65 -22.25 24.14
C ASP A 2 -10.84 -23.34 23.08
N ILE A 3 -11.93 -23.24 22.32
CA ILE A 3 -11.91 -23.26 20.84
C ILE A 3 -13.10 -22.39 20.40
N CYS A 4 -12.82 -21.18 19.91
CA CYS A 4 -13.81 -20.31 19.27
C CYS A 4 -13.73 -20.56 17.75
N GLY A 5 -14.85 -21.03 17.19
CA GLY A 5 -14.98 -21.39 15.77
C GLY A 5 -15.09 -20.17 14.86
N ALA A 6 -14.30 -20.18 13.80
CA ALA A 6 -14.34 -19.18 12.73
C ALA A 6 -15.55 -19.42 11.82
N THR A 7 -16.42 -18.42 11.70
CA THR A 7 -17.54 -18.38 10.76
C THR A 7 -17.03 -17.85 9.41
N PHE A 8 -17.10 -18.69 8.37
CA PHE A 8 -16.87 -18.31 6.97
C PHE A 8 -18.11 -17.58 6.44
N VAL A 9 -17.95 -16.33 5.98
CA VAL A 9 -18.96 -15.63 5.17
C VAL A 9 -18.50 -15.67 3.72
N ILE A 10 -19.16 -16.52 2.92
CA ILE A 10 -19.03 -16.57 1.47
C ILE A 10 -20.02 -15.54 0.90
N LEU A 11 -19.53 -14.44 0.35
CA LEU A 11 -20.33 -13.57 -0.52
C LEU A 11 -20.10 -13.98 -1.97
N LEU A 12 -21.15 -14.58 -2.53
CA LEU A 12 -21.33 -14.88 -3.95
C LEU A 12 -21.51 -13.58 -4.73
N PHE A 13 -20.67 -13.34 -5.73
CA PHE A 13 -21.05 -12.55 -6.90
C PHE A 13 -20.87 -13.40 -8.15
N ASN A 14 -22.00 -13.83 -8.71
CA ASN A 14 -22.12 -14.44 -10.03
C ASN A 14 -21.72 -13.42 -11.10
N PHE A 15 -20.91 -13.85 -12.06
CA PHE A 15 -20.97 -13.32 -13.42
C PHE A 15 -20.82 -14.47 -14.40
N ASP A 16 -21.90 -14.72 -15.14
CA ASP A 16 -22.00 -15.75 -16.16
C ASP A 16 -21.04 -15.51 -17.34
N ARG A 17 -20.59 -16.63 -17.90
CA ARG A 17 -19.89 -16.73 -19.19
C ARG A 17 -20.75 -16.16 -20.32
N MET A 18 -20.13 -15.44 -21.25
CA MET A 18 -20.34 -15.72 -22.68
C MET A 18 -19.12 -15.36 -23.51
N VAL A 19 -18.71 -16.33 -24.32
CA VAL A 19 -17.75 -16.21 -25.41
C VAL A 19 -18.48 -15.66 -26.63
N SER A 20 -17.95 -14.63 -27.28
CA SER A 20 -17.96 -14.57 -28.75
C SER A 20 -16.83 -13.69 -29.27
N SER A 21 -16.07 -14.27 -30.20
CA SER A 21 -15.16 -13.61 -31.12
C SER A 21 -15.87 -12.58 -31.99
N THR A 22 -15.29 -11.40 -32.17
CA THR A 22 -15.18 -10.74 -33.47
C THR A 22 -14.06 -9.70 -33.43
N THR A 23 -13.22 -9.75 -34.45
CA THR A 23 -12.23 -8.76 -34.85
C THR A 23 -12.81 -7.37 -35.00
N GLU A 24 -12.11 -6.35 -34.49
CA GLU A 24 -12.09 -5.03 -35.14
C GLU A 24 -10.81 -4.25 -34.79
N ASN A 25 -10.18 -3.81 -35.86
CA ASN A 25 -8.96 -3.02 -35.98
C ASN A 25 -9.43 -1.54 -35.98
N THR A 26 -8.89 -0.59 -35.20
CA THR A 26 -7.79 0.29 -35.62
C THR A 26 -7.65 1.50 -34.66
N MET A 27 -6.45 2.09 -34.70
CA MET A 27 -6.04 3.46 -34.35
C MET A 27 -5.30 3.72 -33.01
N ALA A 28 -3.97 3.59 -33.15
CA ALA A 28 -2.93 4.56 -32.81
C ALA A 28 -2.74 5.02 -31.35
N THR A 29 -1.61 4.62 -30.76
CA THR A 29 -0.57 5.58 -30.31
C THR A 29 0.81 4.92 -30.17
N SER A 30 1.80 5.60 -30.73
CA SER A 30 3.25 5.38 -30.70
C SER A 30 3.84 4.92 -29.34
N SER A 31 4.71 3.89 -29.33
CA SER A 31 6.16 4.05 -29.03
C SER A 31 6.89 2.72 -28.72
N LYS A 32 7.94 2.42 -29.49
CA LYS A 32 9.15 1.61 -29.17
C LYS A 32 9.04 0.15 -28.65
N PHE A 33 7.87 -0.44 -28.45
CA PHE A 33 7.75 -1.77 -27.81
C PHE A 33 7.08 -2.86 -28.66
N GLU A 34 6.93 -2.66 -29.97
CA GLU A 34 6.41 -3.71 -30.86
C GLU A 34 7.28 -4.98 -30.76
N GLY A 35 6.69 -6.07 -30.27
CA GLY A 35 7.28 -7.42 -30.25
C GLY A 35 7.48 -8.06 -28.86
N TYR A 36 7.31 -7.34 -27.76
CA TYR A 36 7.39 -7.91 -26.41
C TYR A 36 6.02 -7.96 -25.72
N PRO A 37 5.70 -9.01 -24.96
CA PRO A 37 4.46 -9.05 -24.21
C PRO A 37 4.47 -7.95 -23.14
N ASP A 38 3.39 -7.17 -23.07
CA ASP A 38 3.26 -6.11 -22.06
C ASP A 38 3.33 -6.66 -20.62
N LYS A 39 2.84 -7.90 -20.43
CA LYS A 39 2.80 -8.58 -19.13
C LYS A 39 3.45 -9.97 -19.20
N LEU A 40 4.35 -10.25 -18.26
CA LEU A 40 4.85 -11.59 -17.98
C LEU A 40 4.15 -12.15 -16.75
N LYS A 41 3.34 -13.21 -16.94
CA LYS A 41 2.67 -13.93 -15.86
C LYS A 41 3.50 -15.11 -15.38
N MET A 42 3.94 -15.07 -14.13
CA MET A 42 4.66 -16.13 -13.44
C MET A 42 4.00 -16.53 -12.12
N THR A 43 2.71 -16.23 -12.00
CA THR A 43 1.87 -16.53 -10.85
C THR A 43 1.84 -18.03 -10.56
N GLY A 44 1.93 -18.44 -9.28
CA GLY A 44 1.66 -19.82 -8.89
C GLY A 44 2.72 -20.85 -9.30
N LYS A 45 3.92 -20.41 -9.70
CA LYS A 45 4.99 -21.27 -10.25
C LYS A 45 5.92 -21.85 -9.18
N GLN A 46 5.60 -21.66 -7.90
CA GLN A 46 6.40 -22.13 -6.76
C GLN A 46 7.83 -21.58 -6.76
N LEU A 47 8.05 -20.41 -7.37
CA LEU A 47 9.37 -19.79 -7.47
C LEU A 47 9.90 -19.43 -6.09
N GLN A 48 11.15 -19.76 -5.82
CA GLN A 48 11.86 -19.40 -4.59
C GLN A 48 12.78 -18.19 -4.78
N GLU A 49 13.11 -17.89 -6.03
CA GLU A 49 14.00 -16.79 -6.42
C GLU A 49 13.38 -15.98 -7.58
N ILE A 50 13.85 -14.74 -7.73
CA ILE A 50 13.44 -13.87 -8.84
C ILE A 50 13.97 -14.51 -10.14
N PRO A 51 13.11 -14.85 -11.10
CA PRO A 51 13.53 -15.50 -12.32
C PRO A 51 14.33 -14.54 -13.19
N GLU A 52 15.54 -14.93 -13.58
CA GLU A 52 16.30 -14.22 -14.60
C GLU A 52 15.71 -14.50 -15.99
N GLY A 53 15.75 -13.53 -16.90
CA GLY A 53 15.16 -13.73 -18.23
C GLY A 53 15.45 -12.63 -19.24
N HIS A 54 15.30 -12.97 -20.53
CA HIS A 54 15.71 -12.18 -21.69
C HIS A 54 14.59 -11.31 -22.31
N ILE A 55 13.39 -11.30 -21.72
CA ILE A 55 12.21 -10.63 -22.27
C ILE A 55 11.97 -9.34 -21.47
N SER A 56 11.99 -8.21 -22.18
CA SER A 56 11.63 -6.92 -21.60
C SER A 56 10.11 -6.80 -21.48
N VAL A 57 9.59 -6.58 -20.27
CA VAL A 57 8.14 -6.42 -20.03
C VAL A 57 7.83 -5.18 -19.21
N ARG A 58 6.58 -4.72 -19.26
CA ARG A 58 6.10 -3.59 -18.45
C ARG A 58 5.47 -4.03 -17.14
N ILE A 59 4.79 -5.18 -17.16
CA ILE A 59 4.14 -5.75 -15.98
C ILE A 59 4.78 -7.10 -15.69
N LEU A 60 5.33 -7.25 -14.49
CA LEU A 60 5.88 -8.51 -14.00
C LEU A 60 5.01 -9.01 -12.85
N ASP A 61 4.42 -10.19 -13.05
CA ASP A 61 3.53 -10.83 -12.09
C ASP A 61 4.21 -12.08 -11.52
N LEU A 62 4.67 -11.95 -10.28
CA LEU A 62 5.35 -12.97 -9.47
C LEU A 62 4.48 -13.39 -8.27
N ALA A 63 3.18 -13.13 -8.31
CA ALA A 63 2.28 -13.43 -7.21
C ALA A 63 2.13 -14.95 -6.93
N TYR A 64 1.65 -15.33 -5.75
CA TYR A 64 1.42 -16.73 -5.38
C TYR A 64 2.64 -17.64 -5.58
N ASN A 65 3.84 -17.15 -5.26
CA ASN A 65 5.08 -17.92 -5.31
C ASN A 65 5.61 -18.16 -3.89
N HIS A 66 6.84 -18.66 -3.78
CA HIS A 66 7.50 -18.98 -2.51
C HIS A 66 8.71 -18.07 -2.26
N LEU A 67 8.73 -16.86 -2.83
CA LEU A 67 9.82 -15.91 -2.63
C LEU A 67 9.89 -15.54 -1.15
N SER A 68 11.05 -15.77 -0.52
CA SER A 68 11.25 -15.47 0.91
C SER A 68 12.02 -14.18 1.15
N TYR A 69 12.79 -13.70 0.17
CA TYR A 69 13.55 -12.46 0.28
C TYR A 69 13.66 -11.75 -1.06
N LEU A 70 13.85 -10.43 -1.02
CA LEU A 70 14.24 -9.63 -2.19
C LEU A 70 15.70 -9.18 -2.04
N PRO A 71 16.64 -9.75 -2.81
CA PRO A 71 18.05 -9.47 -2.63
C PRO A 71 18.44 -8.08 -3.13
N MET A 72 19.61 -7.61 -2.68
CA MET A 72 20.26 -6.43 -3.24
C MET A 72 20.33 -6.57 -4.77
N ASN A 73 19.88 -5.54 -5.49
CA ASN A 73 19.88 -5.53 -6.95
C ASN A 73 19.04 -6.67 -7.60
N GLY A 74 18.06 -7.25 -6.90
CA GLY A 74 17.24 -8.36 -7.41
C GLY A 74 16.56 -8.09 -8.75
N PHE A 75 16.30 -6.82 -9.07
CA PHE A 75 15.74 -6.40 -10.36
C PHE A 75 16.69 -5.54 -11.22
N LYS A 76 18.01 -5.72 -11.10
CA LYS A 76 19.01 -4.94 -11.85
C LYS A 76 19.21 -5.41 -13.29
N ASN A 77 18.77 -6.62 -13.64
CA ASN A 77 18.92 -7.18 -14.98
C ASN A 77 18.32 -6.24 -16.05
N LYS A 78 18.97 -6.16 -17.22
CA LYS A 78 18.53 -5.28 -18.32
C LYS A 78 17.10 -5.58 -18.79
N SER A 79 16.62 -6.82 -18.65
CA SER A 79 15.24 -7.19 -18.98
C SER A 79 14.19 -6.51 -18.11
N PHE A 80 14.54 -6.07 -16.91
CA PHE A 80 13.61 -5.42 -15.98
C PHE A 80 13.54 -3.89 -16.12
N LYS A 81 14.34 -3.30 -17.01
CA LYS A 81 14.45 -1.83 -17.15
C LYS A 81 13.14 -1.14 -17.50
N ASN A 82 12.22 -1.85 -18.13
CA ASN A 82 10.95 -1.30 -18.61
C ASN A 82 9.75 -1.65 -17.71
N ILE A 83 9.99 -2.29 -16.56
CA ILE A 83 8.91 -2.61 -15.61
C ILE A 83 8.34 -1.33 -15.02
N THR A 84 7.03 -1.16 -15.19
CA THR A 84 6.21 -0.11 -14.58
C THR A 84 5.35 -0.67 -13.44
N SER A 85 4.96 -1.94 -13.49
CA SER A 85 4.15 -2.58 -12.42
C SER A 85 4.76 -3.92 -12.02
N LEU A 86 4.94 -4.11 -10.72
CA LEU A 86 5.49 -5.32 -10.13
C LEU A 86 4.52 -5.87 -9.09
N ASP A 87 4.08 -7.10 -9.32
CA ASP A 87 3.19 -7.81 -8.41
C ASP A 87 3.93 -8.97 -7.74
N LEU A 88 4.05 -8.89 -6.42
CA LEU A 88 4.71 -9.83 -5.51
C LEU A 88 3.76 -10.33 -4.42
N HIS A 89 2.45 -10.11 -4.55
CA HIS A 89 1.52 -10.48 -3.48
C HIS A 89 1.45 -12.00 -3.26
N GLN A 90 1.06 -12.40 -2.05
CA GLN A 90 0.92 -13.82 -1.68
C GLN A 90 2.22 -14.61 -1.91
N ASN A 91 3.33 -14.06 -1.40
CA ASN A 91 4.62 -14.74 -1.29
C ASN A 91 4.95 -14.99 0.18
N ARG A 92 6.22 -15.29 0.49
CA ARG A 92 6.70 -15.50 1.87
C ARG A 92 7.79 -14.48 2.23
N ILE A 93 7.75 -13.31 1.58
CA ILE A 93 8.81 -12.31 1.69
C ILE A 93 8.82 -11.77 3.12
N ASN A 94 9.93 -11.98 3.82
CA ASN A 94 10.15 -11.45 5.17
C ASN A 94 11.33 -10.48 5.24
N ASN A 95 12.16 -10.43 4.19
CA ASN A 95 13.33 -9.56 4.11
C ASN A 95 13.40 -8.88 2.74
N VAL A 96 13.56 -7.56 2.74
CA VAL A 96 13.68 -6.74 1.54
C VAL A 96 14.94 -5.90 1.68
N SER A 97 15.92 -6.11 0.80
CA SER A 97 17.10 -5.24 0.75
C SER A 97 16.70 -3.80 0.41
N SER A 98 17.34 -2.83 1.06
CA SER A 98 17.22 -1.39 0.76
C SER A 98 17.50 -1.03 -0.72
N SER A 99 18.19 -1.89 -1.46
CA SER A 99 18.47 -1.69 -2.89
C SER A 99 17.79 -2.73 -3.81
N ALA A 100 16.81 -3.49 -3.30
CA ALA A 100 16.10 -4.50 -4.08
C ALA A 100 15.49 -3.93 -5.37
N PHE A 101 14.85 -2.77 -5.28
CA PHE A 101 14.15 -2.11 -6.40
C PHE A 101 15.01 -1.10 -7.16
N PHE A 102 16.30 -0.98 -6.85
CA PHE A 102 17.19 0.06 -7.40
C PHE A 102 17.19 0.10 -8.95
N GLY A 103 17.09 -1.05 -9.60
CA GLY A 103 17.08 -1.18 -11.07
C GLY A 103 15.81 -0.69 -11.76
N LEU A 104 14.69 -0.58 -11.04
CA LEU A 104 13.35 -0.33 -11.60
C LEU A 104 13.06 1.18 -11.68
N LYS A 105 13.78 1.88 -12.56
CA LYS A 105 13.76 3.35 -12.63
C LYS A 105 12.44 3.97 -13.11
N ILE A 106 11.60 3.20 -13.80
CA ILE A 106 10.29 3.66 -14.29
C ILE A 106 9.10 2.99 -13.58
N LEU A 107 9.36 2.28 -12.48
CA LEU A 107 8.34 1.64 -11.66
C LEU A 107 7.33 2.67 -11.17
N THR A 108 6.04 2.39 -11.35
CA THR A 108 4.92 3.22 -10.92
C THR A 108 4.10 2.56 -9.84
N GLU A 109 4.07 1.23 -9.79
CA GLU A 109 3.24 0.48 -8.84
C GLU A 109 3.97 -0.77 -8.35
N VAL A 110 3.88 -1.01 -7.04
CA VAL A 110 4.34 -2.25 -6.39
C VAL A 110 3.23 -2.77 -5.49
N ASP A 111 2.87 -4.03 -5.70
CA ASP A 111 2.09 -4.81 -4.76
C ASP A 111 2.99 -5.84 -4.10
N ILE A 112 3.21 -5.72 -2.79
CA ILE A 112 3.94 -6.71 -1.98
C ILE A 112 3.07 -7.11 -0.78
N SER A 113 1.75 -7.04 -0.96
CA SER A 113 0.77 -7.41 0.06
C SER A 113 0.77 -8.92 0.35
N SER A 114 0.16 -9.33 1.46
CA SER A 114 0.05 -10.75 1.84
C SER A 114 1.41 -11.46 1.87
N ASN A 115 2.36 -10.84 2.56
CA ASN A 115 3.71 -11.35 2.77
C ASN A 115 4.00 -11.40 4.29
N GLN A 116 5.27 -11.49 4.69
CA GLN A 116 5.68 -11.63 6.09
C GLN A 116 6.63 -10.50 6.51
N ILE A 117 6.50 -9.33 5.89
CA ILE A 117 7.38 -8.18 6.13
C ILE A 117 7.05 -7.56 7.48
N THR A 118 8.06 -7.43 8.35
CA THR A 118 7.94 -6.78 9.65
C THR A 118 8.43 -5.34 9.64
N ALA A 119 9.38 -5.02 8.77
CA ALA A 119 9.93 -3.69 8.58
C ALA A 119 10.51 -3.56 7.17
N LEU A 120 10.65 -2.32 6.70
CA LEU A 120 11.40 -1.96 5.51
C LEU A 120 12.49 -0.98 5.91
N ASP A 121 13.64 -1.03 5.21
CA ASP A 121 14.61 0.05 5.31
C ASP A 121 14.01 1.34 4.73
N SER A 122 14.23 2.48 5.42
CA SER A 122 13.62 3.76 5.05
C SER A 122 13.92 4.19 3.62
N TYR A 123 15.04 3.74 3.05
CA TYR A 123 15.53 4.12 1.71
C TYR A 123 15.22 3.09 0.63
N THR A 124 14.45 2.04 0.94
CA THR A 124 14.07 0.95 0.01
C THR A 124 13.56 1.45 -1.36
N PHE A 125 12.85 2.58 -1.37
CA PHE A 125 12.26 3.18 -2.57
C PHE A 125 12.84 4.55 -2.95
N GLU A 126 13.97 4.97 -2.37
CA GLU A 126 14.55 6.30 -2.57
C GLU A 126 14.82 6.62 -4.06
N TYR A 127 15.20 5.61 -4.84
CA TYR A 127 15.55 5.76 -6.25
C TYR A 127 14.39 5.52 -7.22
N ASN A 128 13.23 5.09 -6.75
CA ASN A 128 12.06 4.80 -7.60
C ASN A 128 11.19 6.05 -7.76
N ARG A 129 11.76 7.10 -8.39
CA ARG A 129 11.16 8.45 -8.48
C ARG A 129 9.83 8.54 -9.25
N LYS A 130 9.39 7.46 -9.88
CA LYS A 130 8.07 7.35 -10.53
C LYS A 130 7.06 6.53 -9.75
N LEU A 131 7.47 5.87 -8.65
CA LEU A 131 6.59 5.00 -7.87
C LEU A 131 5.49 5.83 -7.22
N LYS A 132 4.23 5.53 -7.56
CA LYS A 132 3.04 6.24 -7.09
C LYS A 132 2.27 5.44 -6.06
N LYS A 133 2.09 4.13 -6.30
CA LYS A 133 1.31 3.25 -5.45
C LYS A 133 2.19 2.16 -4.85
N LEU A 134 2.10 2.00 -3.54
CA LEU A 134 2.72 0.92 -2.79
C LEU A 134 1.65 0.23 -1.93
N ASP A 135 1.42 -1.04 -2.19
CA ASP A 135 0.57 -1.90 -1.37
C ASP A 135 1.41 -2.81 -0.48
N LEU A 136 1.30 -2.61 0.82
CA LEU A 136 1.96 -3.36 1.89
C LEU A 136 0.92 -4.02 2.82
N SER A 137 -0.35 -4.10 2.39
CA SER A 137 -1.41 -4.69 3.20
C SER A 137 -1.14 -6.15 3.53
N ASN A 138 -1.74 -6.66 4.61
CA ASN A 138 -1.62 -8.07 4.99
C ASN A 138 -0.15 -8.49 5.20
N ASN A 139 0.63 -7.67 5.87
CA ASN A 139 1.99 -7.98 6.32
C ASN A 139 2.02 -7.98 7.85
N ARG A 140 3.20 -7.84 8.46
CA ARG A 140 3.38 -7.79 9.92
C ARG A 140 4.10 -6.51 10.34
N ILE A 141 3.90 -5.44 9.58
CA ILE A 141 4.62 -4.19 9.75
C ILE A 141 4.26 -3.57 11.10
N GLN A 142 5.28 -3.16 11.83
CA GLN A 142 5.16 -2.37 13.05
C GLN A 142 6.12 -1.18 12.96
N PHE A 143 5.69 -0.01 13.43
CA PHE A 143 6.56 1.15 13.48
C PHE A 143 7.35 1.20 14.78
N THR A 144 8.49 1.88 14.74
CA THR A 144 9.33 2.13 15.90
C THR A 144 9.39 3.64 16.18
N LYS A 145 9.65 4.02 17.44
CA LYS A 145 9.54 5.41 17.90
C LYS A 145 10.51 6.39 17.22
N SER A 146 11.70 5.92 16.91
CA SER A 146 12.84 6.75 16.51
C SER A 146 13.25 6.58 15.06
N GLU A 147 12.43 5.90 14.26
CA GLU A 147 12.75 5.63 12.85
C GLU A 147 11.71 6.25 11.91
N VAL A 148 12.20 6.62 10.73
CA VAL A 148 11.36 7.04 9.61
C VAL A 148 10.91 5.78 8.89
N PHE A 149 9.61 5.64 8.60
CA PHE A 149 9.13 4.43 7.92
C PHE A 149 9.66 4.33 6.50
N LEU A 150 9.47 5.36 5.69
CA LEU A 150 9.94 5.43 4.30
C LEU A 150 10.30 6.86 3.92
N VAL A 151 11.29 6.98 3.04
CA VAL A 151 11.70 8.21 2.37
C VAL A 151 11.40 8.08 0.88
N SER A 152 10.39 8.82 0.42
CA SER A 152 10.01 8.83 -0.99
C SER A 152 9.49 10.19 -1.43
N THR A 153 9.92 10.62 -2.60
CA THR A 153 9.45 11.87 -3.23
C THR A 153 8.34 11.63 -4.25
N SER A 154 7.85 10.42 -4.40
CA SER A 154 6.90 10.09 -5.48
C SER A 154 5.68 9.29 -5.05
N ILE A 155 5.76 8.51 -3.96
CA ILE A 155 4.63 7.72 -3.45
C ILE A 155 3.52 8.68 -3.03
N ASN A 156 2.35 8.49 -3.62
CA ASN A 156 1.14 9.24 -3.30
C ASN A 156 0.07 8.35 -2.67
N THR A 157 0.13 7.04 -2.88
CA THR A 157 -0.82 6.06 -2.33
C THR A 157 -0.07 4.97 -1.60
N LEU A 158 -0.35 4.85 -0.31
CA LEU A 158 0.24 3.87 0.59
C LEU A 158 -0.88 3.11 1.30
N ILE A 159 -0.89 1.79 1.10
CA ILE A 159 -1.86 0.89 1.70
C ILE A 159 -1.12 0.02 2.72
N LEU A 160 -1.51 0.14 3.99
CA LEU A 160 -0.92 -0.56 5.14
C LEU A 160 -1.98 -1.34 5.91
N SER A 161 -3.13 -1.62 5.30
CA SER A 161 -4.23 -2.32 5.97
C SER A 161 -3.81 -3.70 6.47
N ASN A 162 -4.39 -4.15 7.57
CA ASN A 162 -4.12 -5.47 8.16
C ASN A 162 -2.61 -5.71 8.39
N ASN A 163 -2.00 -4.86 9.22
CA ASN A 163 -0.64 -5.00 9.72
C ASN A 163 -0.65 -4.96 11.26
N ASN A 164 0.52 -4.87 11.89
CA ASN A 164 0.68 -4.85 13.34
C ASN A 164 0.93 -3.42 13.86
N ILE A 165 0.34 -2.40 13.20
CA ILE A 165 0.57 -1.00 13.56
C ILE A 165 -0.31 -0.65 14.76
N ASP A 166 0.31 -0.36 15.90
CA ASP A 166 -0.36 0.02 17.15
C ASP A 166 -0.26 1.52 17.45
N GLN A 167 0.80 2.16 16.96
CA GLN A 167 1.09 3.58 17.20
C GLN A 167 1.63 4.29 15.95
N LEU A 168 1.28 5.57 15.80
CA LEU A 168 1.95 6.51 14.89
C LEU A 168 2.87 7.43 15.69
N TYR A 169 4.18 7.35 15.42
CA TYR A 169 5.19 8.15 16.08
C TYR A 169 5.49 9.44 15.31
N GLU A 170 6.14 10.40 15.98
CA GLU A 170 6.47 11.70 15.41
C GLU A 170 7.24 11.61 14.09
N LEU A 171 8.18 10.68 13.98
CA LEU A 171 9.06 10.55 12.82
C LEU A 171 8.52 9.65 11.71
N THR A 172 7.45 8.88 11.98
CA THR A 172 6.97 7.79 11.11
C THR A 172 6.80 8.23 9.66
N PHE A 173 6.15 9.38 9.42
CA PHE A 173 5.81 9.84 8.07
C PHE A 173 6.61 11.05 7.56
N VAL A 174 7.71 11.43 8.22
CA VAL A 174 8.52 12.61 7.84
C VAL A 174 9.03 12.53 6.39
N GLY A 175 9.31 11.33 5.90
CA GLY A 175 9.81 11.07 4.55
C GLY A 175 8.74 10.96 3.46
N LEU A 176 7.44 11.11 3.76
CA LEU A 176 6.31 10.87 2.84
C LEU A 176 5.46 12.13 2.57
N LYS A 177 6.11 13.26 2.31
CA LYS A 177 5.46 14.58 2.14
C LYS A 177 4.47 14.67 0.97
N TYR A 178 4.60 13.79 -0.02
CA TYR A 178 3.75 13.75 -1.23
C TYR A 178 2.60 12.75 -1.14
N LEU A 179 2.40 12.13 0.02
CA LEU A 179 1.33 11.17 0.22
C LEU A 179 -0.03 11.87 0.19
N THR A 180 -0.93 11.37 -0.65
CA THR A 180 -2.30 11.86 -0.82
C THR A 180 -3.33 10.86 -0.29
N ASN A 181 -3.01 9.57 -0.32
CA ASN A 181 -3.89 8.49 0.13
C ASN A 181 -3.13 7.59 1.11
N LEU A 182 -3.62 7.53 2.35
CA LEU A 182 -3.09 6.67 3.38
C LEU A 182 -4.21 5.78 3.93
N VAL A 183 -4.01 4.47 3.84
CA VAL A 183 -4.96 3.46 4.34
C VAL A 183 -4.28 2.67 5.45
N LEU A 184 -4.77 2.80 6.68
CA LEU A 184 -4.28 2.14 7.90
C LEU A 184 -5.33 1.20 8.49
N ASP A 185 -6.31 0.79 7.69
CA ASP A 185 -7.46 0.01 8.15
C ASP A 185 -7.04 -1.32 8.78
N ASP A 186 -7.88 -1.89 9.64
CA ASP A 186 -7.65 -3.22 10.23
C ASP A 186 -6.29 -3.38 10.94
N ASN A 187 -5.76 -2.29 11.51
CA ASN A 187 -4.59 -2.31 12.38
C ASN A 187 -5.00 -2.17 13.85
N CYS A 188 -4.11 -2.53 14.77
CA CYS A 188 -4.33 -2.33 16.21
C CYS A 188 -4.11 -0.88 16.69
N LEU A 189 -4.13 0.09 15.76
CA LEU A 189 -3.73 1.47 15.98
C LEU A 189 -4.62 2.15 17.03
N ASN A 190 -4.02 2.54 18.16
CA ASN A 190 -4.71 3.20 19.27
C ASN A 190 -4.12 4.58 19.59
N THR A 191 -2.83 4.80 19.32
CA THR A 191 -2.12 6.04 19.69
C THR A 191 -1.61 6.74 18.45
N ILE A 192 -1.97 8.01 18.28
CA ILE A 192 -1.48 8.87 17.20
C ILE A 192 -0.80 10.07 17.83
N HIS A 193 0.54 10.16 17.68
CA HIS A 193 1.28 11.30 18.21
C HIS A 193 0.89 12.60 17.50
N SER A 194 0.83 13.71 18.24
CA SER A 194 0.33 15.01 17.74
C SER A 194 1.11 15.59 16.55
N ASN A 195 2.33 15.11 16.31
CA ASN A 195 3.16 15.54 15.18
C ASN A 195 3.27 14.49 14.05
N SER A 196 2.73 13.28 14.24
CA SER A 196 2.93 12.15 13.31
C SER A 196 2.32 12.36 11.92
N LEU A 197 1.19 13.09 11.83
CA LEU A 197 0.47 13.34 10.58
C LEU A 197 0.76 14.72 9.95
N LYS A 198 1.45 15.62 10.66
CA LYS A 198 1.83 16.95 10.15
C LYS A 198 2.67 16.90 8.86
N PRO A 199 3.62 15.96 8.69
CA PRO A 199 4.41 15.89 7.46
C PRO A 199 3.60 15.61 6.19
N LEU A 200 2.39 15.05 6.32
CA LEU A 200 1.52 14.66 5.21
C LEU A 200 0.79 15.87 4.62
N ILE A 201 1.55 16.84 4.10
CA ILE A 201 1.03 18.13 3.63
C ILE A 201 0.07 18.03 2.44
N GLY A 202 0.08 16.92 1.72
CA GLY A 202 -0.77 16.63 0.56
C GLY A 202 -1.92 15.67 0.84
N ILE A 203 -2.17 15.29 2.09
CA ILE A 203 -3.15 14.25 2.41
C ILE A 203 -4.56 14.64 1.95
N GLU A 204 -5.19 13.76 1.17
CA GLU A 204 -6.57 13.92 0.67
C GLU A 204 -7.50 12.86 1.26
N PHE A 205 -7.01 11.63 1.37
CA PHE A 205 -7.74 10.49 1.94
C PHE A 205 -6.92 9.85 3.06
N LEU A 206 -7.54 9.80 4.24
CA LEU A 206 -7.04 9.05 5.39
C LEU A 206 -8.10 8.05 5.82
N SER A 207 -7.72 6.78 5.86
CA SER A 207 -8.56 5.70 6.39
C SER A 207 -7.92 5.11 7.64
N LEU A 208 -8.71 5.06 8.70
CA LEU A 208 -8.41 4.49 10.02
C LEU A 208 -9.53 3.52 10.41
N ALA A 209 -10.24 2.97 9.42
CA ALA A 209 -11.39 2.13 9.66
C ALA A 209 -10.98 0.85 10.37
N GLN A 210 -11.83 0.36 11.26
CA GLN A 210 -11.56 -0.85 12.04
C GLN A 210 -10.26 -0.76 12.89
N THR A 211 -9.85 0.46 13.27
CA THR A 211 -8.77 0.68 14.25
C THR A 211 -9.30 1.00 15.64
N ASN A 212 -8.41 1.16 16.62
CA ASN A 212 -8.72 1.48 18.01
C ASN A 212 -8.59 2.98 18.35
N VAL A 213 -8.62 3.86 17.34
CA VAL A 213 -8.44 5.31 17.54
C VAL A 213 -9.64 5.90 18.32
N VAL A 214 -9.32 6.61 19.41
CA VAL A 214 -10.32 7.21 20.31
C VAL A 214 -10.48 8.72 20.10
N SER A 215 -9.46 9.39 19.56
CA SER A 215 -9.48 10.85 19.35
C SER A 215 -8.60 11.25 18.19
N LEU A 216 -9.01 12.30 17.46
CA LEU A 216 -8.22 12.97 16.44
C LEU A 216 -8.41 14.48 16.59
N LYS A 217 -7.32 15.24 16.57
CA LYS A 217 -7.37 16.70 16.74
C LYS A 217 -6.91 17.42 15.49
N THR A 218 -7.45 18.62 15.25
CA THR A 218 -7.03 19.45 14.11
C THR A 218 -5.54 19.75 14.13
N THR A 219 -4.94 19.89 15.32
CA THR A 219 -3.51 20.16 15.52
C THR A 219 -2.58 19.04 15.03
N MET A 220 -3.12 17.84 14.76
CA MET A 220 -2.36 16.72 14.19
C MET A 220 -2.05 16.91 12.70
N PHE A 221 -2.74 17.84 12.04
CA PHE A 221 -2.70 18.02 10.60
C PHE A 221 -2.19 19.41 10.22
N THR A 222 -1.30 19.48 9.24
CA THR A 222 -1.01 20.75 8.56
C THR A 222 -2.10 21.10 7.54
N ARG A 223 -2.68 20.07 6.90
CA ARG A 223 -3.88 20.17 6.07
C ARG A 223 -4.81 19.02 6.41
N ILE A 224 -6.08 19.35 6.63
CA ILE A 224 -7.12 18.37 6.97
C ILE A 224 -7.44 17.53 5.72
N PRO A 225 -7.53 16.18 5.84
CA PRO A 225 -7.88 15.34 4.70
C PRO A 225 -9.28 15.67 4.19
N ARG A 226 -9.46 15.62 2.86
CA ARG A 226 -10.76 15.80 2.22
C ARG A 226 -11.74 14.68 2.57
N ILE A 227 -11.24 13.47 2.79
CA ILE A 227 -12.02 12.31 3.16
C ILE A 227 -11.34 11.63 4.34
N LEU A 228 -12.08 11.47 5.43
CA LEU A 228 -11.66 10.74 6.61
C LEU A 228 -12.60 9.55 6.80
N ASN A 229 -12.05 8.34 6.80
CA ASN A 229 -12.80 7.14 7.14
C ASN A 229 -12.40 6.66 8.54
N ILE A 230 -13.34 6.67 9.47
CA ILE A 230 -13.16 6.24 10.85
C ILE A 230 -14.20 5.17 11.22
N GLU A 231 -14.78 4.52 10.22
CA GLU A 231 -15.79 3.48 10.43
C GLU A 231 -15.31 2.43 11.44
N SER A 232 -16.22 2.01 12.32
CA SER A 232 -15.96 0.99 13.35
C SER A 232 -14.85 1.33 14.37
N THR A 233 -14.43 2.60 14.48
CA THR A 233 -13.51 3.04 15.54
C THR A 233 -14.26 3.43 16.83
N PRO A 234 -13.58 3.43 18.00
CA PRO A 234 -14.13 4.05 19.21
C PRO A 234 -14.51 5.52 19.03
N LEU A 235 -13.73 6.29 18.25
CA LEU A 235 -14.04 7.69 17.92
C LEU A 235 -15.38 7.81 17.17
N ALA A 236 -15.61 6.99 16.16
CA ALA A 236 -16.86 7.00 15.41
C ALA A 236 -18.09 6.69 16.28
N LYS A 237 -17.94 5.79 17.26
CA LYS A 237 -19.01 5.37 18.18
C LYS A 237 -19.42 6.45 19.20
N LYS A 238 -18.69 7.57 19.29
CA LYS A 238 -19.10 8.71 20.13
C LYS A 238 -20.32 9.48 19.57
N PHE A 239 -20.68 9.23 18.31
CA PHE A 239 -21.74 9.93 17.60
C PHE A 239 -22.94 8.99 17.37
N ASP A 240 -24.14 9.56 17.28
CA ASP A 240 -25.38 8.83 17.00
C ASP A 240 -26.06 9.41 15.73
N PRO A 241 -26.17 8.64 14.62
CA PRO A 241 -25.58 7.32 14.42
C PRO A 241 -24.03 7.37 14.34
N PRO A 242 -23.33 6.24 14.59
CA PRO A 242 -21.88 6.20 14.48
C PRO A 242 -21.37 6.67 13.12
N LEU A 243 -20.31 7.50 13.13
CA LEU A 243 -19.72 8.03 11.91
C LEU A 243 -18.99 6.94 11.12
N THR A 244 -18.99 7.07 9.80
CA THR A 244 -18.26 6.17 8.90
C THR A 244 -17.25 6.96 8.08
N ARG A 245 -17.55 7.23 6.81
CA ARG A 245 -16.76 8.05 5.91
C ARG A 245 -17.29 9.47 5.87
N ILE A 246 -16.44 10.41 6.26
CA ILE A 246 -16.73 11.83 6.40
C ILE A 246 -16.04 12.59 5.26
N LYS A 247 -16.69 13.65 4.74
CA LYS A 247 -16.19 14.38 3.57
C LYS A 247 -16.11 15.90 3.83
N LYS A 248 -15.09 16.53 3.24
CA LYS A 248 -14.90 17.99 3.13
C LYS A 248 -15.03 18.70 4.48
N SER A 249 -15.97 19.64 4.60
CA SER A 249 -16.16 20.49 5.77
C SER A 249 -16.50 19.71 7.03
N GLN A 250 -17.18 18.57 6.91
CA GLN A 250 -17.54 17.74 8.06
C GLN A 250 -16.31 17.16 8.78
N VAL A 251 -15.19 17.00 8.06
CA VAL A 251 -13.94 16.54 8.69
C VAL A 251 -13.41 17.61 9.64
N ALA A 252 -13.40 18.88 9.23
CA ALA A 252 -12.94 19.97 10.09
C ALA A 252 -13.81 20.11 11.34
N THR A 253 -15.13 20.09 11.18
CA THR A 253 -16.07 20.17 12.31
C THR A 253 -15.86 19.04 13.32
N LEU A 254 -15.65 17.81 12.86
CA LEU A 254 -15.32 16.68 13.75
C LEU A 254 -14.02 16.93 14.52
N LEU A 255 -12.96 17.32 13.83
CA LEU A 255 -11.63 17.48 14.45
C LEU A 255 -11.57 18.66 15.44
N GLU A 256 -12.36 19.71 15.20
CA GLU A 256 -12.53 20.85 16.12
C GLU A 256 -13.32 20.44 17.36
N ALA A 257 -14.39 19.65 17.21
CA ALA A 257 -15.18 19.14 18.34
C ALA A 257 -14.35 18.27 19.30
N GLU A 258 -13.39 17.49 18.77
CA GLU A 258 -12.45 16.68 19.57
C GLU A 258 -11.27 17.48 20.16
N SER A 259 -11.15 18.77 19.84
CA SER A 259 -10.09 19.64 20.33
C SER A 259 -10.48 20.48 21.55
N ASN A 260 -11.77 20.53 21.89
CA ASN A 260 -12.35 21.22 23.06
C ASN A 260 -12.67 20.22 24.18
#